data_AF-K1TQ36-F1
#
_entry.id   AF-K1TQ36-F1
#
_cell.length_a   1.000
_cell.length_b   1.000
_cell.length_c   1.000
_cell.angle_alpha   90.00
_cell.angle_beta   90.00
_cell.angle_gamma   90.00
#
_symmetry.space_group_name_H-M   'P 1'
#
loop_
_entity.id
_entity.type
_entity.pdbx_description
1 polymer ?
#
loop_
_entity_poly.entity_id
_entity_poly.type
_entity_poly.pdbx_seq_one_letter_code
_entity_poly.pdbx_strand_id
1 'polypeptide(L)'
;NPYLYPVCTFLNKQLGKEYIDDAESELSFGNYIQINSIYITENYCIDLGKNKISILPLNDIVWCYRLGNISLNPKSEEPTFSLHFTLIDGSTILFKKKTSDEALEAINAIRATEYNIIIGHSESKKKASESGYK
;
A
#
# COMPACT_ATOMS: atom_id res chain seq x y z
N ASN A 1 -6.28 -4.52 -17.72
CA ASN A 1 -5.14 -5.08 -18.47
C ASN A 1 -3.84 -4.34 -18.13
N PRO A 2 -3.20 -4.70 -17.01
CA PRO A 2 -1.89 -4.18 -16.56
C PRO A 2 -0.76 -4.45 -17.54
N TYR A 3 -0.89 -5.44 -18.44
CA TYR A 3 0.10 -5.77 -19.47
C TYR A 3 0.25 -4.68 -20.55
N LEU A 4 -0.69 -3.74 -20.64
CA LEU A 4 -0.66 -2.63 -21.60
C LEU A 4 0.07 -1.39 -21.07
N TYR A 5 0.41 -1.34 -19.78
CA TYR A 5 1.09 -0.18 -19.19
C TYR A 5 2.60 -0.40 -19.14
N PRO A 6 3.41 0.46 -19.81
CA PRO A 6 4.88 0.38 -19.79
C PRO A 6 5.52 0.53 -18.40
N VAL A 7 4.72 0.81 -17.36
CA VAL A 7 5.17 1.18 -16.03
C VAL A 7 4.95 0.10 -14.96
N CYS A 8 4.47 -1.08 -15.35
CA CYS A 8 4.50 -2.26 -14.49
C CYS A 8 5.97 -2.69 -14.31
N THR A 9 6.60 -2.25 -13.22
CA THR A 9 7.96 -2.64 -12.87
C THR A 9 7.89 -3.99 -12.15
N PHE A 10 8.27 -5.05 -12.86
CA PHE A 10 8.24 -6.43 -12.35
C PHE A 10 9.44 -6.74 -11.44
N LEU A 11 9.20 -7.44 -10.34
CA LEU A 11 10.25 -8.08 -9.52
C LEU A 11 10.91 -9.25 -10.28
N ASN A 12 10.19 -9.91 -11.19
CA ASN A 12 10.69 -10.91 -12.15
C ASN A 12 9.63 -11.14 -13.26
N LYS A 13 10.03 -11.25 -14.54
CA LYS A 13 9.08 -11.32 -15.69
C LYS A 13 8.19 -12.58 -15.70
N GLN A 14 8.62 -13.69 -15.09
CA GLN A 14 7.81 -14.91 -15.00
C GLN A 14 6.76 -14.83 -13.88
N LEU A 15 7.16 -14.49 -12.65
CA LEU A 15 6.21 -14.32 -11.53
C LEU A 15 5.23 -13.16 -11.74
N GLY A 16 5.64 -12.13 -12.48
CA GLY A 16 4.81 -10.96 -12.74
C GLY A 16 3.51 -11.28 -13.47
N LYS A 17 3.49 -12.30 -14.34
CA LYS A 17 2.29 -12.71 -15.06
C LYS A 17 1.31 -13.42 -14.12
N GLU A 18 1.81 -14.38 -13.34
CA GLU A 18 1.00 -15.14 -12.38
C GLU A 18 0.32 -14.21 -11.37
N TYR A 19 1.08 -13.27 -10.78
CA TYR A 19 0.50 -12.29 -9.86
C TYR A 19 -0.54 -11.37 -10.49
N ILE A 20 -0.40 -11.02 -11.78
CA ILE A 20 -1.41 -10.22 -12.48
C ILE A 20 -2.67 -11.06 -12.73
N ASP A 21 -2.51 -12.27 -13.25
CA ASP A 21 -3.64 -13.13 -13.61
C ASP A 21 -4.45 -13.50 -12.34
N ASP A 22 -3.77 -13.83 -11.24
CA ASP A 22 -4.39 -14.12 -9.95
C ASP A 22 -5.08 -12.89 -9.36
N ALA A 23 -4.41 -11.73 -9.35
CA ALA A 23 -5.01 -10.48 -8.86
C ALA A 23 -6.22 -10.05 -9.70
N GLU A 24 -6.17 -10.20 -11.04
CA GLU A 24 -7.33 -9.94 -11.90
C GLU A 24 -8.48 -10.91 -11.59
N SER A 25 -8.18 -12.19 -11.30
CA SER A 25 -9.17 -13.16 -10.87
C SER A 25 -9.84 -12.75 -9.56
N GLU A 26 -9.06 -12.43 -8.52
CA GLU A 26 -9.58 -11.97 -7.22
C GLU A 26 -10.43 -10.70 -7.32
N LEU A 27 -9.98 -9.72 -8.12
CA LEU A 27 -10.75 -8.52 -8.40
C LEU A 27 -12.08 -8.84 -9.10
N SER A 28 -12.11 -9.82 -10.01
CA SER A 28 -13.32 -10.22 -10.73
C SER A 28 -14.37 -10.90 -9.82
N PHE A 29 -13.94 -11.53 -8.72
CA PHE A 29 -14.85 -12.08 -7.70
C PHE A 29 -15.52 -11.01 -6.84
N GLY A 30 -15.02 -9.77 -6.85
CA GLY A 30 -15.64 -8.63 -6.17
C GLY A 30 -15.48 -8.61 -4.65
N ASN A 31 -14.67 -9.51 -4.07
CA ASN A 31 -14.36 -9.53 -2.64
C ASN A 31 -13.05 -8.80 -2.36
N TYR A 32 -13.10 -7.47 -2.35
CA TYR A 32 -11.94 -6.63 -2.06
C TYR A 32 -12.35 -5.36 -1.32
N ILE A 33 -11.41 -4.78 -0.58
CA ILE A 33 -11.52 -3.43 -0.02
C ILE A 33 -10.87 -2.46 -0.99
N GLN A 34 -11.63 -1.47 -1.47
CA GLN A 34 -11.11 -0.40 -2.32
C GLN A 34 -10.99 0.91 -1.53
N ILE A 35 -9.79 1.49 -1.54
CA ILE A 35 -9.46 2.79 -0.96
C ILE A 35 -8.86 3.64 -2.08
N ASN A 36 -9.73 4.34 -2.79
CA ASN A 36 -9.41 5.08 -4.01
C ASN A 36 -8.70 4.21 -5.07
N SER A 37 -7.38 4.37 -5.20
CA SER A 37 -6.54 3.63 -6.15
C SER A 37 -5.95 2.34 -5.57
N ILE A 38 -6.11 2.11 -4.26
CA ILE A 38 -5.60 0.94 -3.56
C ILE A 38 -6.70 -0.12 -3.49
N TYR A 39 -6.37 -1.36 -3.84
CA TYR A 39 -7.24 -2.52 -3.71
C TYR A 39 -6.53 -3.53 -2.80
N ILE A 40 -7.24 -4.05 -1.81
CA ILE A 40 -6.76 -5.12 -0.94
C ILE A 40 -7.73 -6.28 -1.15
N THR A 41 -7.23 -7.32 -1.81
CA THR A 41 -7.94 -8.56 -2.07
C THR A 41 -7.56 -9.60 -1.01
N GLU A 42 -7.96 -10.85 -1.21
CA GLU A 42 -7.59 -11.95 -0.30
C GLU A 42 -6.08 -12.14 -0.23
N ASN A 43 -5.37 -12.08 -1.37
CA ASN A 43 -3.94 -12.36 -1.41
C ASN A 43 -3.06 -11.19 -1.85
N TYR A 44 -3.64 -10.08 -2.32
CA TYR A 44 -2.87 -9.00 -2.93
C TYR A 44 -3.21 -7.60 -2.37
N CYS A 45 -2.18 -6.77 -2.26
CA CYS A 45 -2.29 -5.32 -2.10
C CYS A 45 -1.85 -4.64 -3.39
N ILE A 46 -2.76 -3.93 -4.04
CA ILE A 46 -2.62 -3.40 -5.39
C ILE A 46 -2.75 -1.89 -5.34
N ASP A 47 -1.83 -1.15 -5.96
CA ASP A 47 -1.97 0.28 -6.21
C ASP A 47 -2.07 0.53 -7.71
N LEU A 48 -3.23 1.01 -8.16
CA LEU A 48 -3.46 1.49 -9.52
C LEU A 48 -3.08 2.97 -9.64
N GLY A 49 -1.87 3.31 -9.17
CA GLY A 49 -1.37 4.68 -9.19
C GLY A 49 -1.20 5.22 -10.61
N LYS A 50 -1.43 6.53 -10.80
CA LYS A 50 -1.34 7.21 -12.12
C LYS A 50 -0.03 6.96 -12.86
N ASN A 51 1.08 6.87 -12.11
CA ASN A 51 2.42 6.78 -12.67
C ASN A 51 3.01 5.37 -12.59
N LYS A 52 2.48 4.49 -11.74
CA LYS A 52 3.00 3.14 -11.53
C LYS A 52 1.88 2.28 -10.98
N ILE A 53 1.69 1.12 -11.59
CA ILE A 53 0.87 0.05 -11.04
C ILE A 53 1.78 -0.87 -10.23
N SER A 54 1.36 -1.21 -9.02
CA SER A 54 2.06 -2.16 -8.16
C SER A 54 1.08 -3.24 -7.71
N ILE A 55 1.49 -4.50 -7.78
CA ILE A 55 0.74 -5.66 -7.29
C ILE A 55 1.67 -6.37 -6.32
N LEU A 56 1.29 -6.43 -5.05
CA LEU A 56 2.10 -7.00 -3.97
C LEU A 56 1.37 -8.19 -3.36
N PRO A 57 1.92 -9.40 -3.42
CA PRO A 57 1.41 -10.51 -2.62
C PRO A 57 1.51 -10.16 -1.14
N LEU A 58 0.41 -10.28 -0.40
CA LEU A 58 0.38 -9.96 1.03
C LEU A 58 1.34 -10.84 1.84
N ASN A 59 1.49 -12.11 1.43
CA ASN A 59 2.41 -13.06 2.05
C ASN A 59 3.90 -12.67 1.93
N ASP A 60 4.25 -11.84 0.96
CA ASP A 60 5.63 -11.39 0.75
C ASP A 60 5.96 -10.13 1.56
N ILE A 61 4.95 -9.46 2.13
CA ILE A 61 5.14 -8.21 2.88
C ILE A 61 5.56 -8.54 4.31
N VAL A 62 6.73 -8.07 4.71
CA VAL A 62 7.23 -8.20 6.09
C VAL A 62 6.83 -7.00 6.93
N TRP A 63 6.92 -5.79 6.37
CA TRP A 63 6.69 -4.55 7.11
C TRP A 63 5.96 -3.52 6.27
N CYS A 64 4.89 -2.95 6.83
CA CYS A 64 4.12 -1.87 6.23
C CYS A 64 4.02 -0.66 7.18
N TYR A 65 4.29 0.54 6.68
CA TYR A 65 4.11 1.78 7.45
C TYR A 65 3.79 2.96 6.56
N ARG A 66 3.18 4.01 7.13
CA ARG A 66 2.96 5.27 6.42
C ARG A 66 4.02 6.29 6.80
N LEU A 67 4.46 7.05 5.81
CA LEU A 67 5.38 8.17 5.98
C LEU A 67 4.75 9.44 5.41
N GLY A 68 4.76 10.51 6.19
CA GLY A 68 4.36 11.84 5.71
C GLY A 68 5.48 12.48 4.91
N ASN A 69 5.18 12.94 3.70
CA ASN A 69 6.10 13.69 2.87
C ASN A 69 5.86 15.19 3.12
N ILE A 70 6.78 15.82 3.83
CA ILE A 70 6.75 17.28 4.02
C ILE A 70 7.23 17.92 2.71
N SER A 71 6.31 18.58 2.00
CA SER A 71 6.68 19.51 0.94
C SER A 71 7.11 20.83 1.60
N LEU A 72 8.36 21.23 1.38
CA LEU A 72 8.87 22.55 1.77
C LEU A 72 8.48 23.64 0.76
N ASN A 73 7.59 23.32 -0.19
CA ASN A 73 7.15 24.28 -1.20
C ASN A 73 5.93 25.05 -0.67
N PRO A 74 6.00 26.38 -0.47
CA PRO A 74 4.91 27.17 0.12
C PRO A 74 3.64 27.26 -0.75
N LYS A 75 3.66 26.70 -1.96
CA LYS A 75 2.51 26.56 -2.86
C LYS A 75 1.90 25.15 -2.88
N SER A 76 2.44 24.19 -2.13
CA SER A 76 1.92 22.83 -2.17
C SER A 76 0.61 22.70 -1.42
N GLU A 77 -0.37 22.13 -2.13
CA GLU A 77 -1.56 21.46 -1.62
C GLU A 77 -1.19 20.48 -0.49
N GLU A 78 -2.21 20.09 0.28
CA GLU A 78 -2.21 19.26 1.49
C GLU A 78 -1.05 18.24 1.63
N PRO A 79 -0.60 17.95 2.88
CA PRO A 79 0.48 17.00 3.12
C PRO A 79 0.19 15.65 2.45
N THR A 80 1.13 15.21 1.60
CA THR A 80 1.02 13.90 0.93
C THR A 80 1.71 12.83 1.76
N PHE A 81 1.18 11.62 1.71
CA PHE A 81 1.71 10.46 2.40
C PHE A 81 2.18 9.41 1.40
N SER A 82 3.00 8.49 1.87
CA SER A 82 3.37 7.29 1.14
C SER A 82 3.23 6.08 2.05
N LEU A 83 2.71 4.99 1.50
CA LEU A 83 2.76 3.67 2.14
C LEU A 83 4.05 2.99 1.71
N HIS A 84 4.84 2.57 2.67
CA HIS A 84 6.08 1.86 2.48
C HIS A 84 5.88 0.38 2.81
N PHE A 85 6.37 -0.47 1.93
CA PHE A 85 6.33 -1.92 2.07
C PHE A 85 7.74 -2.45 1.96
N THR A 86 8.18 -3.23 2.96
CA THR A 86 9.40 -4.02 2.89
C THR A 86 9.01 -5.46 2.63
N LEU A 87 9.55 -6.06 1.57
CA LEU A 87 9.28 -7.44 1.20
C LEU A 87 10.30 -8.40 1.81
N ILE A 88 9.99 -9.69 1.79
CA ILE A 88 10.85 -10.76 2.34
C ILE A 88 12.22 -10.86 1.67
N ASP A 89 12.33 -10.42 0.41
CA ASP A 89 13.59 -10.34 -0.33
C ASP A 89 14.43 -9.08 0.01
N GLY A 90 13.94 -8.25 0.93
CA GLY A 90 14.57 -6.98 1.35
C GLY A 90 14.27 -5.79 0.42
N SER A 91 13.52 -5.98 -0.66
CA SER A 91 13.12 -4.87 -1.54
C SER A 91 12.08 -3.95 -0.89
N THR A 92 12.02 -2.71 -1.36
CA THR A 92 11.06 -1.71 -0.85
C THR A 92 10.16 -1.19 -1.97
N ILE A 93 8.85 -1.21 -1.73
CA ILE A 93 7.83 -0.67 -2.64
C ILE A 93 7.11 0.49 -1.95
N LEU A 94 6.79 1.54 -2.71
CA LEU A 94 6.14 2.73 -2.21
C LEU A 94 4.88 3.03 -3.00
N PHE A 95 3.74 3.15 -2.31
CA PHE A 95 2.53 3.76 -2.87
C PHE A 95 2.56 5.24 -2.52
N LYS A 96 2.88 6.08 -3.51
CA LYS A 96 3.12 7.51 -3.30
C LYS A 96 1.85 8.35 -3.51
N LYS A 97 1.91 9.60 -3.03
CA LYS A 97 0.88 10.63 -3.25
C LYS A 97 -0.51 10.22 -2.73
N LYS A 98 -0.54 9.66 -1.52
CA LYS A 98 -1.77 9.34 -0.81
C LYS A 98 -2.18 10.47 0.10
N THR A 99 -3.46 10.65 0.37
CA THR A 99 -3.93 11.49 1.47
C THR A 99 -3.61 10.81 2.82
N SER A 100 -3.75 11.55 3.92
CA SER A 100 -3.57 10.95 5.27
C SER A 100 -4.57 9.82 5.51
N ASP A 101 -5.83 10.02 5.09
CA ASP A 101 -6.93 9.10 5.36
C ASP A 101 -6.81 7.86 4.50
N GLU A 102 -6.49 8.00 3.20
CA GLU A 102 -6.18 6.87 2.32
C GLU A 102 -5.09 5.97 2.90
N ALA A 103 -3.98 6.57 3.34
CA ALA A 103 -2.87 5.80 3.91
C ALA A 103 -3.25 5.13 5.25
N LEU A 104 -4.08 5.77 6.06
CA LEU A 104 -4.51 5.22 7.34
C LEU A 104 -5.51 4.06 7.15
N GLU A 105 -6.50 4.25 6.28
CA GLU A 105 -7.47 3.21 5.93
C GLU A 105 -6.79 2.00 5.32
N ALA A 106 -5.83 2.20 4.41
CA ALA A 106 -5.08 1.10 3.81
C ALA A 106 -4.28 0.29 4.85
N ILE A 107 -3.60 0.97 5.78
CA ILE A 107 -2.89 0.28 6.87
C ILE A 107 -3.84 -0.51 7.76
N ASN A 108 -5.01 0.03 8.07
CA ASN A 108 -5.99 -0.66 8.90
C ASN A 108 -6.59 -1.87 8.17
N ALA A 109 -6.85 -1.76 6.87
CA ALA A 109 -7.31 -2.87 6.04
C ALA A 109 -6.25 -3.98 5.95
N ILE A 110 -4.97 -3.62 5.73
CA ILE A 110 -3.86 -4.60 5.73
C ILE A 110 -3.73 -5.28 7.10
N ARG A 111 -3.85 -4.53 8.20
CA ARG A 111 -3.80 -5.08 9.57
C ARG A 111 -4.93 -6.09 9.83
N ALA A 112 -6.08 -5.93 9.18
CA ALA A 112 -7.23 -6.81 9.32
C ALA A 112 -7.11 -8.11 8.50
N THR A 113 -6.08 -8.24 7.67
CA THR A 113 -5.80 -9.50 6.95
C THR A 113 -5.20 -10.55 7.89
N GLU A 114 -5.24 -11.82 7.49
CA GLU A 114 -4.68 -12.92 8.27
C GLU A 114 -3.14 -13.04 8.15
N TYR A 115 -2.51 -12.18 7.35
CA TYR A 115 -1.07 -12.22 7.11
C TYR A 115 -0.28 -11.61 8.26
N ASN A 116 0.87 -12.22 8.57
CA ASN A 116 1.78 -11.78 9.61
C ASN A 116 2.63 -10.57 9.17
N ILE A 117 1.98 -9.43 8.93
CA ILE A 117 2.62 -8.19 8.49
C ILE A 117 2.88 -7.29 9.69
N ILE A 118 4.14 -6.89 9.90
CA ILE A 118 4.48 -5.90 10.92
C ILE A 118 3.91 -4.55 10.47
N ILE A 119 3.17 -3.87 11.34
CA ILE A 119 2.63 -2.53 11.05
C ILE A 119 3.43 -1.48 11.84
N GLY A 120 4.19 -0.65 11.14
CA GLY A 120 4.94 0.46 11.73
C GLY A 120 4.04 1.66 12.05
N HIS A 121 4.26 2.26 13.21
CA HIS A 121 3.61 3.49 13.65
C HIS A 121 4.65 4.60 13.77
N SER A 122 4.38 5.79 13.22
CA SER A 122 5.18 6.96 13.59
C SER A 122 4.79 7.39 15.02
N GLU A 123 5.73 7.27 15.95
CA GLU A 123 5.49 7.48 17.40
C GLU A 123 5.03 8.90 17.77
N SER A 124 5.12 9.87 16.86
CA SER A 124 4.73 11.27 17.10
C SER A 124 3.23 11.48 17.35
N LYS A 125 2.37 10.45 17.28
CA LYS A 125 0.94 10.54 17.67
C LYS A 125 0.48 9.65 18.82
N LYS A 126 1.32 8.74 19.34
CA LYS A 126 0.89 7.85 20.45
C LYS A 126 0.70 8.58 21.78
N LYS A 127 1.49 9.65 22.01
CA LYS A 127 1.34 10.52 23.19
C LYS A 127 0.04 11.36 23.23
N ALA A 128 -0.65 11.53 22.11
CA ALA A 128 -1.92 12.28 22.08
C ALA A 128 -3.14 11.42 22.43
N SER A 129 -3.12 10.13 22.09
CA SER A 129 -4.22 9.20 22.38
C SER A 129 -4.19 8.62 23.80
N GLU A 130 -3.02 8.58 24.46
CA GLU A 130 -2.88 8.05 25.83
C GLU A 130 -2.93 9.15 26.91
N SER A 131 -2.86 10.44 26.55
CA SER A 131 -2.90 11.56 27.51
C SER A 131 -4.30 12.14 27.75
N GLY A 132 -5.36 11.55 27.17
CA GLY A 132 -6.75 11.99 27.32
C GLY A 132 -7.53 11.37 28.48
N TYR A 133 -6.91 10.48 29.25
CA TYR A 133 -7.45 9.95 30.50
C TYR A 133 -6.51 10.27 31.65
N LYS A 134 -6.62 11.49 32.18
CA LYS A 134 -6.28 11.83 33.56
C LYS A 134 -7.31 12.79 34.12
#